data_AF-A0A7I8D8H2-F1
#
_entry.id   AF-A0A7I8D8H2-F1
#
_cell.length_a   1.000
_cell.length_b   1.000
_cell.length_c   1.000
_cell.angle_alpha   90.00
_cell.angle_beta   90.00
_cell.angle_gamma   90.00
#
_symmetry.space_group_name_H-M   'P 1'
#
loop_
_entity.id
_entity.type
_entity.pdbx_description
1 polymer ?
#
loop_
_entity_poly.entity_id
_entity_poly.type
_entity_poly.pdbx_seq_one_letter_code
_entity_poly.pdbx_strand_id
1 'polypeptide(L)'
;MKMNVMSKAWGIARAGQKKFGGNVKEYFAEALKMAWAESKAPQKALVELAVNNRKGKTWVAQILGKDPQYKYLRNFVSSSYDEDGESGWRLTDGIYEICEVGKRYFIRVANGDWKRIEEKEVA
;
A
#
# COMPACT_ATOMS: atom_id res chain seq x y z
N MET A 1 3.74 -0.35 11.40
CA MET A 1 4.25 -1.21 12.51
C MET A 1 5.06 -2.37 11.90
N LYS A 2 6.30 -2.62 12.33
CA LYS A 2 7.16 -3.66 11.72
C LYS A 2 6.59 -5.05 12.04
N MET A 3 6.15 -5.78 11.02
CA MET A 3 5.46 -7.06 11.17
C MET A 3 6.45 -8.14 11.62
N ASN A 4 6.22 -8.72 12.80
CA ASN A 4 7.12 -9.73 13.35
C ASN A 4 6.81 -11.10 12.73
N VAL A 5 7.56 -11.47 11.69
CA VAL A 5 7.34 -12.68 10.85
C VAL A 5 7.21 -13.94 11.72
N MET A 6 7.99 -14.03 12.80
CA MET A 6 7.96 -15.17 13.73
C MET A 6 6.64 -15.29 14.49
N SER A 7 6.09 -14.17 14.99
CA SER A 7 4.81 -14.18 15.70
C SER A 7 3.65 -14.56 14.77
N LYS A 8 3.69 -14.10 13.52
CA LYS A 8 2.71 -14.43 12.48
C LYS A 8 2.80 -15.92 12.09
N ALA A 9 4.02 -16.41 11.82
CA ALA A 9 4.27 -17.82 11.53
C ALA A 9 3.80 -18.73 12.68
N TRP A 10 4.07 -18.34 13.93
CA TRP A 10 3.60 -19.09 15.09
C TRP A 10 2.06 -19.15 15.17
N GLY A 11 1.38 -18.05 14.85
CA GLY A 11 -0.08 -18.00 14.75
C GLY A 11 -0.65 -18.93 13.68
N ILE A 12 -0.07 -18.89 12.47
CA ILE A 12 -0.49 -19.75 11.34
C ILE A 12 -0.26 -21.23 11.68
N ALA A 13 0.88 -21.57 12.28
CA ALA A 13 1.20 -22.94 12.68
C ALA A 13 0.21 -23.49 13.73
N ARG A 14 -0.20 -22.67 14.72
CA ARG A 14 -1.25 -23.06 15.68
C ARG A 14 -2.62 -23.20 15.05
N ALA A 15 -2.96 -22.38 14.06
CA ALA A 15 -4.20 -22.52 13.31
C ALA A 15 -4.24 -23.85 12.54
N GLY A 16 -3.12 -24.23 11.91
CA GLY A 16 -2.95 -25.54 11.28
C GLY A 16 -3.12 -26.69 12.28
N GLN A 17 -2.44 -26.63 13.42
CA GLN A 17 -2.57 -27.61 14.50
C GLN A 17 -4.02 -27.75 14.99
N LYS A 18 -4.75 -26.65 15.20
CA LYS A 18 -6.15 -26.69 15.66
C LYS A 18 -7.08 -27.33 14.64
N LYS A 19 -6.81 -27.17 13.35
CA LYS A 19 -7.68 -27.65 12.27
C LYS A 19 -7.40 -29.09 11.86
N PHE A 20 -6.13 -29.51 11.89
CA PHE A 20 -5.69 -30.79 11.34
C PHE A 20 -5.07 -31.72 12.39
N GLY A 21 -4.88 -31.26 13.63
CA GLY A 21 -4.19 -32.00 14.67
C GLY A 21 -2.67 -32.00 14.48
N GLY A 22 -1.95 -32.79 15.29
CA GLY A 22 -0.49 -32.90 15.23
C GLY A 22 0.25 -31.86 16.07
N ASN A 23 1.53 -31.62 15.73
CA ASN A 23 2.41 -30.72 16.49
C ASN A 23 2.66 -29.42 15.71
N VAL A 24 2.67 -28.28 16.41
CA VAL A 24 2.97 -26.95 15.84
C VAL A 24 4.28 -26.95 15.03
N LYS A 25 5.29 -27.72 15.48
CA LYS A 25 6.59 -27.82 14.80
C LYS A 25 6.49 -28.34 13.36
N GLU A 26 5.52 -29.20 13.08
CA GLU A 26 5.32 -29.80 11.74
C GLU A 26 4.79 -28.75 10.75
N TYR A 27 3.98 -27.81 11.24
CA TYR A 27 3.43 -26.71 10.44
C TYR A 27 4.37 -25.50 10.35
N PHE A 28 5.45 -25.47 11.12
CA PHE A 28 6.25 -24.28 11.29
C PHE A 28 6.96 -23.85 10.00
N ALA A 29 7.49 -24.81 9.23
CA ALA A 29 8.17 -24.52 7.97
C ALA A 29 7.23 -23.88 6.93
N GLU A 30 6.00 -24.39 6.81
CA GLU A 30 5.02 -23.87 5.86
C GLU A 30 4.42 -22.55 6.34
N ALA A 31 4.17 -22.43 7.65
CA ALA A 31 3.75 -21.19 8.28
C ALA A 31 4.78 -20.06 8.10
N LEU A 32 6.07 -20.38 8.14
CA LEU A 32 7.14 -19.40 7.92
C LEU A 32 7.16 -18.91 6.47
N LYS A 33 6.98 -19.80 5.49
CA LYS A 33 6.87 -19.41 4.08
C LYS A 33 5.68 -18.50 3.84
N MET A 34 4.51 -18.82 4.41
CA MET A 34 3.31 -18.00 4.33
C MET A 34 3.53 -16.62 4.97
N ALA A 35 4.08 -16.58 6.19
CA ALA A 35 4.37 -15.32 6.87
C ALA A 35 5.42 -14.47 6.13
N TRP A 36 6.41 -15.11 5.50
CA TRP A 36 7.42 -14.43 4.70
C TRP A 36 6.85 -13.88 3.40
N ALA A 37 6.01 -14.64 2.71
CA ALA A 37 5.28 -14.18 1.52
C ALA A 37 4.38 -12.97 1.86
N GLU A 38 3.67 -13.01 2.98
CA GLU A 38 2.83 -11.90 3.45
C GLU A 38 3.66 -10.68 3.86
N SER A 39 4.86 -10.89 4.43
CA SER A 39 5.78 -9.80 4.75
C SER A 39 6.38 -9.12 3.51
N LYS A 40 6.48 -9.86 2.40
CA LYS A 40 6.95 -9.37 1.10
C LYS A 40 5.82 -8.89 0.20
N ALA A 41 4.58 -9.22 0.51
CA ALA A 41 3.44 -8.72 -0.24
C ALA A 41 3.40 -7.20 -0.08
N PRO A 42 3.31 -6.43 -1.18
CA PRO A 42 3.22 -4.99 -1.09
C PRO A 42 1.94 -4.65 -0.34
N GLN A 43 2.09 -4.13 0.89
CA GLN A 43 0.96 -3.63 1.64
C GLN A 43 0.40 -2.45 0.85
N LYS A 44 -0.82 -2.59 0.36
CA LYS A 44 -1.51 -1.53 -0.36
C LYS A 44 -2.16 -0.62 0.68
N ALA A 45 -1.78 0.65 0.69
CA ALA A 45 -2.53 1.67 1.39
C ALA A 45 -3.75 2.02 0.54
N LEU A 46 -4.93 1.98 1.16
CA LEU A 46 -6.12 2.56 0.58
C LEU A 46 -6.09 4.06 0.88
N VAL A 47 -6.05 4.88 -0.17
CA VAL A 47 -6.13 6.34 -0.04
C VAL A 47 -7.50 6.76 -0.56
N GLU A 48 -8.39 7.05 0.38
CA GLU A 48 -9.66 7.71 0.12
C GLU A 48 -9.40 9.19 -0.12
N LEU A 49 -9.86 9.69 -1.27
CA LEU A 49 -9.79 11.11 -1.61
C LEU A 49 -11.21 11.60 -1.88
N ALA A 50 -11.49 12.85 -1.54
CA ALA A 50 -12.79 13.44 -1.87
C ALA A 50 -12.91 13.55 -3.40
N VAL A 51 -13.72 12.68 -4.00
CA VAL A 51 -13.96 12.72 -5.45
C VAL A 51 -15.02 13.77 -5.72
N ASN A 52 -14.55 15.01 -5.90
CA ASN A 52 -15.41 16.09 -6.38
C ASN A 52 -15.71 15.88 -7.86
N ASN A 53 -16.88 15.30 -8.10
CA ASN A 53 -17.51 15.14 -9.39
C ASN A 53 -17.81 16.52 -10.04
N ARG A 54 -17.48 16.64 -11.33
CA ARG A 54 -17.86 17.67 -12.33
C ARG A 54 -16.96 18.89 -12.57
N LYS A 55 -16.04 19.32 -11.70
CA LYS A 55 -15.18 20.51 -12.00
C LYS A 55 -13.69 20.44 -11.58
N GLY A 56 -13.27 19.44 -10.81
CA GLY A 56 -11.87 19.28 -10.42
C GLY A 56 -11.33 17.91 -10.85
N LYS A 57 -10.27 17.87 -11.65
CA LYS A 57 -9.60 16.61 -11.99
C LYS A 57 -8.80 16.14 -10.78
N THR A 58 -9.41 15.33 -9.90
CA THR A 58 -8.67 14.61 -8.88
C THR A 58 -7.86 13.51 -9.56
N TRP A 59 -6.55 13.48 -9.35
CA TRP A 59 -5.67 12.46 -9.92
C TRP A 59 -4.53 12.14 -8.96
N VAL A 60 -3.99 10.94 -9.10
CA VAL A 60 -2.86 10.44 -8.32
C VAL A 60 -1.81 9.92 -9.29
N ALA A 61 -0.55 10.28 -9.10
CA ALA A 61 0.57 9.76 -9.88
C ALA A 61 1.72 9.33 -8.98
N GLN A 62 2.26 8.15 -9.24
CA GLN A 62 3.47 7.67 -8.59
C GLN A 62 4.69 8.38 -9.18
N ILE A 63 5.61 8.79 -8.33
CA ILE A 63 6.87 9.39 -8.72
C ILE A 63 7.91 8.27 -8.80
N LEU A 64 8.37 7.97 -10.02
CA LEU A 64 9.37 6.94 -10.28
C LEU A 64 10.80 7.48 -10.27
N GLY A 65 10.96 8.80 -10.41
CA GLY A 65 12.26 9.47 -10.44
C GLY A 65 12.16 10.90 -10.93
N LYS A 66 13.30 11.49 -11.30
CA LYS A 66 13.36 12.82 -11.91
C LYS A 66 13.25 12.72 -13.42
N ASP A 67 12.56 13.69 -14.02
CA ASP A 67 12.47 13.87 -15.46
C ASP A 67 13.12 15.22 -15.84
N PRO A 68 14.02 15.28 -16.83
CA PRO A 68 14.75 16.50 -17.18
C PRO A 68 13.86 17.60 -17.75
N GLN A 69 12.70 17.26 -18.33
CA GLN A 69 11.77 18.23 -18.93
C GLN A 69 10.63 18.59 -17.98
N TYR A 70 10.12 17.63 -17.22
CA TYR A 70 8.89 17.74 -16.43
C TYR A 70 9.11 17.66 -14.91
N LYS A 71 10.38 17.75 -14.47
CA LYS A 71 10.90 17.62 -13.10
C LYS A 71 10.78 16.19 -12.52
N TYR A 72 9.64 15.53 -12.70
CA TYR A 72 9.36 14.20 -12.17
C TYR A 72 8.83 13.26 -13.25
N LEU A 73 9.33 12.03 -13.22
CA LEU A 73 8.79 10.92 -13.98
C LEU A 73 7.55 10.40 -13.25
N ARG A 74 6.37 10.67 -13.81
CA ARG A 74 5.06 10.37 -13.20
C ARG A 74 4.41 9.18 -13.88
N ASN A 75 3.96 8.22 -13.08
CA ASN A 75 3.10 7.13 -13.52
C ASN A 75 1.70 7.31 -12.93
N PHE A 76 0.74 7.70 -13.76
CA PHE A 76 -0.63 7.98 -13.31
C PHE A 76 -1.35 6.71 -12.88
N VAL A 77 -1.92 6.72 -11.68
CA VAL A 77 -2.64 5.58 -11.11
C VAL A 77 -4.14 5.81 -11.35
N SER A 78 -4.79 4.82 -11.95
CA SER A 78 -6.25 4.82 -12.14
C SER A 78 -6.96 4.68 -10.80
N SER A 79 -8.06 5.41 -10.60
CA SER A 79 -8.97 5.16 -9.49
C SER A 79 -9.58 3.77 -9.60
N SER A 80 -9.74 3.09 -8.48
CA SER A 80 -10.58 1.90 -8.35
C SER A 80 -11.90 2.28 -7.68
N TYR A 81 -12.96 1.56 -8.00
CA TYR A 81 -14.26 1.67 -7.33
C TYR A 81 -14.35 0.55 -6.30
N ASP A 82 -14.75 0.88 -5.08
CA ASP A 82 -15.15 -0.12 -4.09
C ASP A 82 -16.63 -0.52 -4.28
N GLU A 83 -17.07 -1.58 -3.60
CA GLU A 83 -18.43 -2.17 -3.77
C GLU A 83 -19.55 -1.17 -3.51
N ASP A 84 -19.29 -0.16 -2.66
CA ASP A 84 -20.21 0.93 -2.33
C ASP A 84 -20.20 2.09 -3.35
N GLY A 85 -19.42 1.97 -4.43
CA GLY A 85 -19.31 2.98 -5.49
C GLY A 85 -18.43 4.19 -5.13
N GLU A 86 -17.77 4.16 -3.97
CA GLU A 86 -16.75 5.15 -3.61
C GLU A 86 -15.49 4.95 -4.46
N SER A 87 -15.00 6.04 -5.03
CA SER A 87 -13.81 6.06 -5.88
C SER A 87 -12.57 6.37 -5.04
N GLY A 88 -11.66 5.41 -4.94
CA GLY A 88 -10.41 5.51 -4.18
C GLY A 88 -9.20 5.08 -4.99
N TRP A 89 -8.00 5.26 -4.42
CA TRP A 89 -6.75 4.76 -5.02
C TRP A 89 -6.07 3.77 -4.09
N ARG A 90 -5.83 2.56 -4.59
CA ARG A 90 -5.04 1.54 -3.89
C ARG A 90 -3.57 1.71 -4.25
N LEU A 91 -2.81 2.35 -3.37
CA LEU A 91 -1.42 2.70 -3.59
C LEU A 91 -0.49 1.69 -2.91
N THR A 92 0.58 1.31 -3.58
CA THR A 92 1.66 0.50 -2.97
C THR A 92 2.73 1.40 -2.36
N ASP A 93 3.64 0.84 -1.58
CA ASP A 93 4.78 1.58 -1.03
C ASP A 93 5.52 2.40 -2.11
N GLY A 94 5.68 3.69 -1.85
CA GLY A 94 6.23 4.63 -2.82
C GLY A 94 5.88 6.08 -2.52
N ILE A 95 6.34 6.98 -3.39
CA ILE A 95 6.03 8.41 -3.33
C ILE A 95 5.02 8.75 -4.42
N TYR A 96 4.01 9.53 -4.08
CA TYR A 96 2.94 9.92 -5.00
C TYR A 96 2.69 11.43 -4.94
N GLU A 97 2.36 12.01 -6.09
CA GLU A 97 1.77 13.33 -6.21
C GLU A 97 0.25 13.17 -6.32
N ILE A 98 -0.48 13.83 -5.43
CA ILE A 98 -1.94 13.86 -5.43
C ILE A 98 -2.38 15.27 -5.79
N CYS A 99 -3.29 15.36 -6.75
CA CYS A 99 -4.08 16.55 -7.00
C CYS A 99 -5.50 16.29 -6.51
N GLU A 100 -5.91 16.98 -5.46
CA GLU A 100 -7.24 16.89 -4.87
C GLU A 100 -7.93 18.25 -5.00
N VAL A 101 -8.99 18.32 -5.82
CA VAL A 101 -9.75 19.58 -6.05
C VAL A 101 -8.83 20.76 -6.42
N GLY A 102 -7.81 20.50 -7.25
CA GLY A 102 -6.85 21.50 -7.72
C GLY A 102 -5.71 21.82 -6.75
N LYS A 103 -5.72 21.30 -5.52
CA LYS A 103 -4.59 21.40 -4.60
C LYS A 103 -3.65 20.22 -4.79
N ARG A 104 -2.37 20.51 -4.99
CA ARG A 104 -1.33 19.49 -5.18
C ARG A 104 -0.54 19.30 -3.90
N TYR A 105 -0.28 18.05 -3.53
CA TYR A 105 0.58 17.69 -2.42
C TYR A 105 1.23 16.34 -2.66
N PHE A 106 2.32 16.07 -1.96
CA PHE A 106 3.03 14.81 -2.04
C PHE A 106 2.70 13.95 -0.83
N ILE A 107 2.59 12.64 -1.07
CA ILE A 107 2.48 11.65 -0.01
C ILE A 107 3.56 10.58 -0.17
N ARG A 108 3.96 10.02 0.96
CA ARG A 108 4.74 8.79 1.01
C ARG A 108 3.87 7.69 1.59
N VAL A 109 3.69 6.63 0.81
CA VAL A 109 3.06 5.38 1.23
C VAL A 109 4.16 4.44 1.69
N ALA A 110 4.03 3.91 2.90
CA ALA A 110 4.95 2.92 3.45
C ALA A 110 4.24 2.02 4.47
N ASN A 111 4.30 0.71 4.27
CA ASN A 111 3.68 -0.30 5.14
C ASN A 111 2.16 -0.11 5.29
N GLY A 112 1.45 0.17 4.19
CA GLY A 112 0.00 0.34 4.21
C GLY A 112 -0.49 1.65 4.85
N ASP A 113 0.40 2.44 5.44
CA ASP A 113 0.12 3.80 5.92
C ASP A 113 0.64 4.83 4.93
N TRP A 114 0.08 6.05 4.96
CA TRP A 114 0.58 7.17 4.18
C TRP A 114 0.74 8.42 5.03
N LYS A 115 1.73 9.24 4.68
CA LYS A 115 1.96 10.56 5.29
C LYS A 115 2.19 11.60 4.21
N ARG A 116 1.78 12.84 4.47
CA ARG A 116 2.16 13.98 3.63
C ARG A 116 3.66 14.25 3.80
N ILE A 117 4.30 14.59 2.70
CA ILE A 117 5.71 14.95 2.66
C ILE A 117 5.88 16.27 1.92
N GLU A 118 6.98 16.97 2.18
CA GLU A 118 7.35 18.16 1.43
C GLU A 118 8.03 17.79 0.11
N GLU A 119 8.05 18.72 -0.86
CA GLU A 119 8.71 18.53 -2.17
C GLU A 119 10.20 18.15 -2.05
N LYS A 120 10.87 18.63 -1.00
CA LYS A 120 12.28 18.31 -0.69
C LYS A 120 12.52 16.83 -0.33
N GLU A 121 11.49 16.10 0.07
CA GLU A 121 11.58 14.69 0.45
C GLU A 121 11.23 13.75 -0.72
N VAL A 122 10.89 14.32 -1.88
CA VAL A 122 10.45 13.57 -3.08
C VAL A 122 11.63 13.01 -3.88
N ALA A 123 12.87 13.43 -3.61
CA ALA A 123 14.07 12.96 -4.30
C ALA A 123 15.33 12.98 -3.42
#